data_AF-A0A8H7R3I6-F1
#
_entry.id   AF-A0A8H7R3I6-F1
#
_cell.length_a   1.000
_cell.length_b   1.000
_cell.length_c   1.000
_cell.angle_alpha   90.00
_cell.angle_beta   90.00
_cell.angle_gamma   90.00
#
_symmetry.space_group_name_H-M   'P 1'
#
loop_
_entity.id
_entity.type
_entity.pdbx_description
1 polymer ?
#
loop_
_entity_poly.entity_id
_entity_poly.type
_entity_poly.pdbx_seq_one_letter_code
_entity_poly.pdbx_strand_id
1 'polypeptide(L)'
;MYSFTPEQIVSFVGHGTTITIKSNKVPVKGYLYTIDPNTKNIVLYDLDQQRVIIVMNHDIEKVSIDDKDKIDVKLMDSFFKYQADNEFTQEWIDHQRERVIGLFEKNRIPIHYDEPVIHVLGSARVESPYVATSVVCDNALIRKRVRDLLLQLSR
;
A
#
# COMPACT_ATOMS: atom_id res chain seq x y z
N MET A 1 9.58 21.29 -11.76
CA MET A 1 8.18 20.92 -11.49
C MET A 1 7.56 20.61 -12.83
N TYR A 2 7.06 19.41 -13.04
CA TYR A 2 6.35 19.07 -14.27
C TYR A 2 4.90 19.56 -14.15
N SER A 3 4.30 19.97 -15.28
CA SER A 3 2.99 20.62 -15.33
C SER A 3 2.18 19.98 -16.45
N PHE A 4 1.45 18.92 -16.12
CA PHE A 4 0.50 18.30 -17.04
C PHE A 4 -0.92 18.72 -16.67
N THR A 5 -1.73 19.01 -17.69
CA THR A 5 -3.18 19.19 -17.56
C THR A 5 -3.85 17.84 -17.30
N PRO A 6 -5.05 17.81 -16.69
CA PRO A 6 -5.80 16.57 -16.50
C PRO A 6 -5.99 15.78 -17.80
N GLU A 7 -6.25 16.47 -18.92
CA GLU A 7 -6.44 15.87 -20.24
C GLU A 7 -5.15 15.19 -20.73
N GLN A 8 -4.00 15.84 -20.52
CA GLN A 8 -2.69 15.25 -20.83
C GLN A 8 -2.43 14.01 -19.98
N ILE A 9 -2.72 14.06 -18.67
CA ILE A 9 -2.51 12.92 -17.77
C ILE A 9 -3.30 11.71 -18.26
N VAL A 10 -4.58 11.88 -18.60
CA VAL A 10 -5.42 10.81 -19.15
C VAL A 10 -4.80 10.22 -20.42
N SER A 11 -4.27 11.07 -21.31
CA SER A 11 -3.62 10.61 -22.54
C SER A 11 -2.33 9.83 -22.28
N PHE A 12 -1.62 10.12 -21.19
CA PHE A 12 -0.35 9.49 -20.82
C PHE A 12 -0.51 8.19 -20.04
N VAL A 13 -1.70 7.87 -19.52
CA VAL A 13 -1.93 6.61 -18.81
C VAL A 13 -1.52 5.42 -19.70
N GLY A 14 -0.74 4.52 -19.10
CA GLY A 14 -0.14 3.34 -19.71
C GLY A 14 1.10 3.56 -20.54
N HIS A 15 1.62 4.78 -20.65
CA HIS A 15 2.87 5.04 -21.35
C HIS A 15 4.09 4.79 -20.45
N GLY A 16 5.15 4.28 -21.07
CA GLY A 16 6.46 4.10 -20.46
C GLY A 16 6.95 5.43 -19.93
N THR A 17 7.29 5.48 -18.65
CA THR A 17 7.60 6.71 -17.94
C THR A 17 8.90 6.54 -17.18
N THR A 18 9.81 7.49 -17.37
CA THR A 18 11.08 7.58 -16.67
C THR A 18 11.09 8.82 -15.79
N ILE A 19 11.33 8.64 -14.50
CA ILE A 19 11.37 9.69 -13.49
C ILE A 19 12.79 9.82 -12.95
N THR A 20 13.37 11.01 -13.08
CA THR A 20 14.63 11.37 -12.41
C THR A 20 14.31 11.95 -11.05
N ILE A 21 14.97 11.42 -10.01
CA ILE A 21 14.78 11.82 -8.61
C ILE A 21 15.97 12.68 -8.18
N LYS A 22 15.72 13.79 -7.48
CA LYS A 22 16.75 14.76 -7.05
C LYS A 22 17.89 14.11 -6.24
N SER A 23 17.56 13.13 -5.40
CA SER A 23 18.49 12.48 -4.48
C SER A 23 19.18 11.24 -5.06
N ASN A 24 18.73 10.73 -6.21
CA ASN A 24 19.19 9.45 -6.76
C ASN A 24 19.59 9.58 -8.23
N LYS A 25 20.79 9.12 -8.57
CA LYS A 25 21.28 9.13 -9.96
C LYS A 25 20.59 8.07 -10.84
N VAL A 26 20.02 7.03 -10.23
CA VAL A 26 19.30 5.98 -10.97
C VAL A 26 17.86 6.42 -11.18
N PRO A 27 17.40 6.58 -12.43
CA PRO A 27 16.02 6.94 -12.70
C PRO A 27 15.07 5.78 -12.39
N VAL A 28 13.88 6.11 -11.89
CA VAL A 28 12.79 5.16 -11.71
C VAL A 28 12.06 5.00 -13.03
N LYS A 29 11.79 3.77 -13.43
CA LYS A 29 11.09 3.43 -14.67
C LYS A 29 9.85 2.61 -14.38
N GLY A 30 8.82 2.79 -15.19
CA GLY A 30 7.59 2.02 -15.15
C GLY A 30 6.54 2.67 -16.03
N TYR A 31 5.35 2.08 -16.09
CA TYR A 31 4.22 2.58 -16.86
C TYR A 31 3.38 3.53 -16.02
N LEU A 32 2.99 4.68 -16.56
CA LEU A 32 2.18 5.65 -15.83
C LEU A 32 0.80 5.09 -15.54
N TYR A 33 0.45 4.95 -14.26
CA TYR A 33 -0.89 4.55 -13.86
C TYR A 33 -1.78 5.77 -13.59
N THR A 34 -1.30 6.67 -12.74
CA THR A 34 -2.02 7.91 -12.43
C THR A 34 -1.08 8.97 -11.86
N ILE A 35 -1.57 10.21 -11.81
CA ILE A 35 -0.95 11.31 -11.08
C ILE A 35 -2.02 11.89 -10.15
N ASP A 36 -1.74 11.94 -8.85
CA ASP A 36 -2.66 12.53 -7.88
C ASP A 36 -2.84 14.02 -8.20
N PRO A 37 -4.07 14.50 -8.49
CA PRO A 37 -4.31 15.88 -8.85
C PRO A 37 -3.97 16.87 -7.72
N ASN A 38 -4.00 16.44 -6.46
CA ASN A 38 -3.76 17.29 -5.30
C ASN A 38 -2.28 17.33 -4.93
N THR A 39 -1.67 16.16 -4.73
CA THR A 39 -0.26 16.08 -4.26
C THR A 39 0.74 16.13 -5.40
N LYS A 40 0.30 15.84 -6.63
CA LYS A 40 1.16 15.61 -7.80
C LYS A 40 2.15 14.46 -7.58
N ASN A 41 1.78 13.47 -6.78
CA ASN A 41 2.53 12.23 -6.68
C ASN A 41 2.26 11.39 -7.94
N ILE A 42 3.31 10.74 -8.46
CA ILE A 42 3.19 9.85 -9.62
C ILE A 42 3.13 8.41 -9.17
N VAL A 43 2.16 7.67 -9.69
CA VAL A 43 2.04 6.22 -9.50
C VAL A 43 2.46 5.53 -10.80
N LEU A 44 3.48 4.70 -10.71
CA LEU A 44 3.98 3.87 -11.79
C LEU A 44 3.70 2.40 -11.51
N TYR A 45 3.51 1.63 -12.57
CA TYR A 45 3.51 0.18 -12.54
C TYR A 45 4.80 -0.37 -13.17
N ASP A 46 5.54 -1.15 -12.40
CA ASP A 46 6.76 -1.83 -12.83
C ASP A 46 6.37 -3.24 -13.31
N LEU A 47 6.34 -3.42 -14.63
CA LEU A 47 5.89 -4.68 -15.25
C LEU A 47 6.85 -5.84 -14.97
N ASP A 48 8.16 -5.55 -14.91
CA ASP A 48 9.20 -6.55 -14.69
C ASP A 48 9.15 -7.12 -13.28
N GLN A 49 8.93 -6.24 -12.29
CA GLN A 49 8.86 -6.63 -10.87
C GLN A 49 7.45 -6.82 -10.35
N GLN A 50 6.44 -6.61 -11.20
CA GLN A 50 5.01 -6.72 -10.86
C GLN A 50 4.68 -5.96 -9.57
N ARG A 51 5.00 -4.67 -9.53
CA ARG A 51 4.80 -3.84 -8.33
C ARG A 51 4.38 -2.42 -8.67
N VAL A 52 3.85 -1.76 -7.65
CA VAL A 52 3.43 -0.36 -7.71
C VAL A 52 4.50 0.51 -7.09
N ILE A 53 4.91 1.56 -7.79
CA ILE A 53 5.91 2.52 -7.32
C ILE A 53 5.23 3.89 -7.19
N ILE A 54 5.30 4.47 -5.99
CA ILE A 54 4.81 5.83 -5.75
C ILE A 54 6.02 6.74 -5.63
N VAL A 55 6.13 7.73 -6.53
CA VAL A 55 7.18 8.74 -6.48
C VAL A 55 6.57 10.05 -5.99
N MET A 56 7.09 10.54 -4.86
CA MET A 56 6.62 11.74 -4.21
C MET A 56 7.03 12.98 -4.99
N ASN A 57 6.10 13.92 -5.21
CA ASN A 57 6.35 15.13 -6.02
C ASN A 57 7.60 15.91 -5.62
N HIS A 58 7.85 16.04 -4.31
CA HIS A 58 8.95 16.83 -3.78
C HIS A 58 10.33 16.27 -4.18
N ASP A 59 10.41 14.98 -4.48
CA ASP A 59 11.64 14.30 -4.88
C ASP A 59 11.82 14.25 -6.40
N ILE A 60 10.80 14.60 -7.18
CA ILE A 60 10.84 14.55 -8.65
C ILE A 60 11.63 15.75 -9.20
N GLU A 61 12.66 15.44 -9.98
CA GLU A 61 13.40 16.43 -10.77
C GLU A 61 12.81 16.56 -12.17
N LYS A 62 12.64 15.43 -12.87
CA LYS A 62 12.17 15.37 -14.26
C LYS A 62 11.29 14.15 -14.49
N VAL A 63 10.29 14.30 -15.36
CA VAL A 63 9.43 13.22 -15.87
C VAL A 63 9.59 13.18 -17.39
N SER A 64 9.83 12.00 -17.93
CA SER A 64 9.89 11.74 -19.36
C SER A 64 8.91 10.63 -19.69
N ILE A 65 7.99 10.90 -20.62
CA ILE A 65 7.00 9.94 -21.10
C ILE A 65 7.43 9.49 -22.50
N ASP A 66 7.34 8.20 -22.75
CA ASP A 66 7.60 7.59 -24.05
C ASP A 66 6.27 7.29 -24.74
N ASP A 67 5.97 8.03 -25.80
CA ASP A 67 4.73 7.88 -26.57
C ASP A 67 4.66 6.56 -27.36
N LYS A 68 5.77 5.84 -27.52
CA LYS A 68 5.84 4.59 -28.30
C LYS A 68 5.72 3.35 -27.44
N ASP A 69 6.17 3.42 -26.19
CA ASP A 69 6.08 2.32 -25.23
C ASP A 69 4.79 2.45 -24.45
N LYS A 70 3.79 1.60 -24.76
CA LYS A 70 2.46 1.68 -24.16
C LYS A 70 1.93 0.30 -23.84
N ILE A 71 1.35 0.16 -22.65
CA ILE A 71 0.61 -1.03 -22.24
C ILE A 71 -0.89 -0.73 -22.10
N ASP A 72 -1.71 -1.77 -22.19
CA ASP A 72 -3.15 -1.67 -21.96
C ASP A 72 -3.42 -1.35 -20.48
N VAL A 73 -4.22 -0.31 -20.24
CA VAL A 73 -4.69 0.09 -18.91
C VAL A 73 -5.41 -1.06 -18.21
N LYS A 74 -6.14 -1.89 -18.97
CA LYS A 74 -6.82 -3.06 -18.43
C LYS A 74 -5.86 -4.08 -17.82
N LEU A 75 -4.64 -4.19 -18.36
CA LEU A 75 -3.62 -5.08 -17.82
C LEU A 75 -3.16 -4.59 -16.44
N MET A 76 -2.91 -3.28 -16.30
CA MET A 76 -2.61 -2.68 -14.99
C MET A 76 -3.78 -2.86 -14.03
N ASP A 77 -5.01 -2.53 -14.43
CA ASP A 77 -6.19 -2.68 -13.58
C ASP A 77 -6.42 -4.12 -13.13
N SER A 78 -6.17 -5.10 -14.01
CA SER A 78 -6.29 -6.52 -13.64
C SER A 78 -5.27 -6.93 -12.58
N PHE A 79 -4.06 -6.36 -12.61
CA PHE A 79 -3.05 -6.61 -11.60
C PHE A 79 -3.42 -5.97 -10.25
N PHE A 80 -3.87 -4.71 -10.26
CA PHE A 80 -4.34 -4.03 -9.05
C PHE A 80 -5.54 -4.75 -8.42
N LYS A 81 -6.48 -5.21 -9.25
CA LYS A 81 -7.63 -6.02 -8.78
C LYS A 81 -7.20 -7.38 -8.27
N TYR A 82 -6.29 -8.07 -8.96
CA TYR A 82 -5.76 -9.34 -8.48
C TYR A 82 -5.05 -9.18 -7.13
N GLN A 83 -4.27 -8.13 -6.91
CA GLN A 83 -3.69 -7.86 -5.59
C GLN A 83 -4.77 -7.58 -4.53
N ALA A 84 -5.75 -6.74 -4.84
CA ALA A 84 -6.84 -6.42 -3.91
C ALA A 84 -7.70 -7.65 -3.56
N ASP A 85 -8.02 -8.49 -4.54
CA ASP A 85 -8.88 -9.67 -4.40
C ASP A 85 -8.14 -10.85 -3.74
N ASN A 86 -6.81 -10.93 -3.86
CA ASN A 86 -6.01 -12.00 -3.25
C ASN A 86 -5.35 -11.64 -1.90
N GLU A 87 -5.29 -10.36 -1.51
CA GLU A 87 -4.72 -10.00 -0.20
C GLU A 87 -5.63 -10.34 0.98
N PHE A 88 -6.95 -10.44 0.78
CA PHE A 88 -7.93 -10.55 1.88
C PHE A 88 -9.07 -11.52 1.58
N THR A 89 -8.78 -12.74 1.08
CA THR A 89 -9.82 -13.78 1.04
C THR A 89 -10.34 -14.06 2.44
N GLN A 90 -11.58 -14.57 2.56
CA GLN A 90 -12.15 -14.89 3.86
C GLN A 90 -11.27 -15.91 4.60
N GLU A 91 -10.69 -16.90 3.89
CA GLU A 91 -9.77 -17.85 4.52
C GLU A 91 -8.48 -17.16 5.02
N TRP A 92 -7.96 -16.18 4.27
CA TRP A 92 -6.81 -15.40 4.73
C TRP A 92 -7.15 -14.57 5.97
N ILE A 93 -8.32 -13.93 6.01
CA ILE A 93 -8.79 -13.14 7.16
C ILE A 93 -8.94 -14.03 8.39
N ASP A 94 -9.54 -15.21 8.22
CA ASP A 94 -9.72 -16.19 9.29
C ASP A 94 -8.37 -16.69 9.82
N HIS A 95 -7.45 -17.02 8.92
CA HIS A 95 -6.09 -17.45 9.28
C HIS A 95 -5.31 -16.32 9.96
N GLN A 96 -5.41 -15.07 9.51
CA GLN A 96 -4.76 -13.95 10.20
C GLN A 96 -5.35 -13.70 11.57
N ARG A 97 -6.68 -13.77 11.73
CA ARG A 97 -7.33 -13.66 13.05
C ARG A 97 -6.74 -14.67 14.02
N GLU A 98 -6.64 -15.93 13.64
CA GLU A 98 -6.06 -17.00 14.46
C GLU A 98 -4.59 -16.73 14.81
N ARG A 99 -3.78 -16.26 13.85
CA ARG A 99 -2.38 -15.88 14.09
C ARG A 99 -2.25 -14.73 15.09
N VAL A 100 -3.12 -13.73 14.99
CA VAL A 100 -3.13 -12.57 15.89
C VAL A 100 -3.56 -12.97 17.30
N ILE A 101 -4.62 -13.77 17.43
CA ILE A 101 -5.07 -14.33 18.71
C ILE A 101 -3.95 -15.13 19.36
N GLY A 102 -3.36 -16.09 18.62
CA GLY A 102 -2.26 -16.92 19.12
C GLY A 102 -1.01 -16.13 19.49
N LEU A 103 -0.71 -15.03 18.78
CA LEU A 103 0.38 -14.13 19.14
C LEU A 103 0.13 -13.46 20.50
N PHE A 104 -1.08 -12.93 20.73
CA PHE A 104 -1.40 -12.28 21.99
C PHE A 104 -1.41 -13.27 23.15
N GLU A 105 -1.98 -14.46 22.97
CA GLU A 105 -1.96 -15.53 23.96
C GLU A 105 -0.53 -15.97 24.31
N LYS A 106 0.33 -16.17 23.30
CA LYS A 106 1.75 -16.50 23.51
C LYS A 106 2.49 -15.43 24.31
N ASN A 107 2.14 -14.16 24.09
CA ASN A 107 2.70 -13.02 24.83
C ASN A 107 1.99 -12.75 26.17
N ARG A 108 1.03 -13.62 26.58
CA ARG A 108 0.22 -13.50 27.80
C ARG A 108 -0.53 -12.16 27.89
N ILE A 109 -0.97 -11.66 26.75
CA ILE A 109 -1.74 -10.42 26.67
C ILE A 109 -3.23 -10.77 26.76
N PRO A 110 -3.95 -10.23 27.76
CA PRO A 110 -5.40 -10.39 27.86
C PRO A 110 -6.11 -9.88 26.61
N ILE A 111 -6.89 -10.77 26.00
CA ILE A 111 -7.72 -10.48 24.84
C ILE A 111 -9.16 -10.93 25.05
N HIS A 112 -10.08 -10.27 24.37
CA HIS A 112 -11.47 -10.67 24.25
C HIS A 112 -11.88 -10.52 22.79
N TYR A 113 -12.40 -11.60 22.19
CA TYR A 113 -12.89 -11.58 20.82
C TYR A 113 -14.41 -11.36 20.83
N ASP A 114 -14.84 -10.24 20.26
CA ASP A 114 -16.25 -9.88 20.03
C ASP A 114 -16.38 -9.61 18.53
N GLU A 115 -16.82 -10.62 17.78
CA GLU A 115 -16.71 -10.66 16.31
C GLU A 115 -17.28 -9.37 15.65
N PRO A 116 -16.54 -8.72 14.73
CA PRO A 116 -15.25 -9.10 14.13
C PRO A 116 -14.03 -8.41 14.76
N VAL A 117 -14.08 -8.07 16.04
CA VAL A 117 -13.08 -7.22 16.71
C VAL A 117 -12.34 -7.97 17.81
N ILE A 118 -11.01 -7.87 17.82
CA ILE A 118 -10.18 -8.38 18.92
C ILE A 118 -9.88 -7.22 19.88
N HIS A 119 -10.47 -7.25 21.07
CA HIS A 119 -10.16 -6.31 22.14
C HIS A 119 -8.90 -6.76 22.88
N VAL A 120 -7.98 -5.83 23.10
CA VAL A 120 -6.67 -6.05 23.70
C VAL A 120 -6.53 -5.14 24.92
N LEU A 121 -6.24 -5.72 26.09
CA LEU A 121 -6.04 -4.99 27.35
C LEU A 121 -7.21 -4.05 27.74
N GLY A 122 -8.42 -4.31 27.22
CA GLY A 122 -9.61 -3.47 27.41
C GLY A 122 -9.50 -2.03 26.87
N SER A 123 -8.39 -1.69 26.20
CA SER A 123 -8.03 -0.30 25.85
C SER A 123 -7.68 -0.13 24.37
N ALA A 124 -7.30 -1.22 23.71
CA ALA A 124 -7.02 -1.25 22.28
C ALA A 124 -7.96 -2.27 21.61
N ARG A 125 -8.20 -2.08 20.33
CA ARG A 125 -8.90 -3.05 19.50
C ARG A 125 -8.20 -3.22 18.17
N VAL A 126 -8.21 -4.45 17.66
CA VAL A 126 -7.68 -4.81 16.35
C VAL A 126 -8.86 -5.23 15.49
N GLU A 127 -9.15 -4.42 14.48
CA GLU A 127 -10.25 -4.66 13.55
C GLU A 127 -9.75 -5.47 12.35
N SER A 128 -10.67 -6.12 11.61
CA SER A 128 -10.36 -6.71 10.30
C SER A 128 -9.66 -5.67 9.40
N PRO A 129 -8.63 -6.04 8.62
CA PRO A 129 -8.11 -7.39 8.35
C PRO A 129 -6.98 -7.85 9.29
N TYR A 130 -6.99 -7.38 10.55
CA TYR A 130 -6.07 -7.80 11.61
C TYR A 130 -4.58 -7.50 11.36
N VAL A 131 -4.30 -6.41 10.65
CA VAL A 131 -2.94 -5.94 10.37
C VAL A 131 -2.51 -4.81 11.32
N ALA A 132 -1.22 -4.46 11.32
CA ALA A 132 -0.68 -3.43 12.20
C ALA A 132 -1.34 -2.04 12.00
N THR A 133 -1.91 -1.75 10.84
CA THR A 133 -2.64 -0.50 10.61
C THR A 133 -4.07 -0.54 11.14
N SER A 134 -4.62 -1.71 11.45
CA SER A 134 -5.98 -1.91 11.99
C SER A 134 -6.09 -1.76 13.50
N VAL A 135 -5.02 -1.30 14.18
CA VAL A 135 -5.01 -1.10 15.63
C VAL A 135 -5.60 0.26 15.98
N VAL A 136 -6.74 0.25 16.66
CA VAL A 136 -7.42 1.44 17.17
C VAL A 136 -7.25 1.51 18.70
N CYS A 137 -6.69 2.62 19.19
CA CYS A 137 -6.49 2.88 20.61
C CYS A 137 -6.13 4.36 20.80
N ASP A 138 -6.72 5.04 21.78
CA ASP A 138 -6.41 6.44 22.07
C ASP A 138 -5.01 6.60 22.67
N ASN A 139 -4.61 5.64 23.51
CA ASN A 139 -3.29 5.63 24.12
C ASN A 139 -2.20 5.26 23.09
N ALA A 140 -1.41 6.27 22.68
CA ALA A 140 -0.38 6.11 21.65
C ALA A 140 0.70 5.07 22.02
N LEU A 141 1.03 4.91 23.30
CA LEU A 141 2.01 3.93 23.75
C LEU A 141 1.49 2.50 23.60
N ILE A 142 0.24 2.26 24.01
CA ILE A 142 -0.44 0.96 23.85
C ILE A 142 -0.60 0.66 22.36
N ARG A 143 -1.08 1.63 21.58
CA ARG A 143 -1.21 1.51 20.12
C ARG A 143 0.11 1.10 19.49
N LYS A 144 1.21 1.79 19.79
CA LYS A 144 2.54 1.45 19.27
C LYS A 144 2.94 0.01 19.64
N ARG A 145 2.80 -0.38 20.90
CA ARG A 145 3.20 -1.71 21.36
C ARG A 145 2.41 -2.84 20.70
N VAL A 146 1.09 -2.66 20.56
CA VAL A 146 0.23 -3.64 19.87
C VAL A 146 0.60 -3.73 18.39
N ARG A 147 0.86 -2.58 17.73
CA ARG A 147 1.34 -2.56 16.34
C ARG A 147 2.68 -3.26 16.17
N ASP A 148 3.63 -3.02 17.06
CA ASP A 148 4.96 -3.64 17.04
C ASP A 148 4.88 -5.17 17.21
N LEU A 149 3.91 -5.68 17.98
CA LEU A 149 3.64 -7.11 18.07
C LEU A 149 3.09 -7.66 16.75
N LEU A 150 2.07 -7.02 16.16
CA LEU A 150 1.49 -7.47 14.89
C LEU A 150 2.51 -7.48 13.75
N LEU A 151 3.45 -6.54 13.73
CA LEU A 151 4.54 -6.51 12.75
C LEU A 151 5.49 -7.74 12.83
N GLN A 152 5.45 -8.52 13.92
CA GLN A 152 6.19 -9.77 14.02
C GLN A 152 5.55 -10.90 13.19
N LEU A 153 4.26 -10.80 12.85
CA LEU A 153 3.55 -11.76 11.99
C LEU A 153 3.78 -11.50 10.49
N SER A 154 4.30 -10.32 10.15
CA SER A 154 4.62 -9.90 8.78
C SER A 154 6.03 -10.30 8.35
N ARG A 155 6.79 -10.98 9.22
CA ARG A 155 8.14 -11.52 8.98
C ARG A 155 8.07 -13.04 8.89
#